data_AF-A0A813D7T6-F1
#
_entry.id   AF-A0A813D7T6-F1
#
_cell.length_a   1.000
_cell.length_b   1.000
_cell.length_c   1.000
_cell.angle_alpha   90.00
_cell.angle_beta   90.00
_cell.angle_gamma   90.00
#
_symmetry.space_group_name_H-M   'P 1'
#
loop_
_entity.id
_entity.type
_entity.pdbx_description
1 polymer ?
#
loop_
_entity_poly.entity_id
_entity_poly.type
_entity_poly.pdbx_seq_one_letter_code
_entity_poly.pdbx_strand_id
1 'polypeptide(L)'
;MFCLGMMMLVTMHPVFPIALWGLDKAGPLLLERSGLLGTDVDDEPRLSNFLPSIDEFQGSGQTGSLVVSRSLQSESSSSEPDLGTMLMVILYAAINAAIFMAITAVVASYYRTAVTEKRAPFQVSDEWKLANNNNEFRIPLFSCFQDCQYCLHGFFCPQCRSADTLQAAGVNSYWTIIMLWLAVYALYQALATGISYGCLMLEITDNFSNYSWYLVEALFACFMATQRGKLRTALGGNAEGKYWIDCLVWWWCSCCATMQEALQVDGATNSRVECCCNLMQMGAVQGGGQMYGQAYGDPYGGAAGTMVVGQVVQ
;
A
#
# COMPACT_ATOMS: atom_id res chain seq x y z
N MET A 1 8.10 -16.61 3.14
CA MET A 1 8.29 -15.23 3.62
C MET A 1 7.75 -14.16 2.66
N PHE A 2 7.79 -14.33 1.33
CA PHE A 2 7.31 -13.32 0.36
C PHE A 2 5.78 -13.05 0.37
N CYS A 3 4.92 -14.04 0.66
CA CYS A 3 3.45 -13.80 0.69
C CYS A 3 2.94 -13.03 1.92
N LEU A 4 3.64 -13.08 3.06
CA LEU A 4 3.19 -12.43 4.30
C LEU A 4 3.37 -10.91 4.23
N GLY A 5 4.44 -10.42 3.60
CA GLY A 5 4.61 -8.99 3.30
C GLY A 5 3.57 -8.48 2.29
N MET A 6 3.14 -9.35 1.35
CA MET A 6 2.12 -9.00 0.36
C MET A 6 0.75 -8.77 0.99
N MET A 7 0.36 -9.62 1.94
CA MET A 7 -0.89 -9.42 2.70
C MET A 7 -0.83 -8.15 3.55
N MET A 8 0.28 -7.87 4.24
CA MET A 8 0.38 -6.66 5.07
C MET A 8 0.22 -5.39 4.24
N LEU A 9 0.91 -5.25 3.11
CA LEU A 9 0.83 -4.03 2.29
C LEU A 9 -0.51 -3.85 1.58
N VAL A 10 -1.17 -4.94 1.14
CA VAL A 10 -2.52 -4.86 0.58
C VAL A 10 -3.52 -4.46 1.68
N THR A 11 -3.41 -5.03 2.88
CA THR A 11 -4.27 -4.64 4.01
C THR A 11 -4.00 -3.23 4.54
N MET A 12 -2.78 -2.72 4.33
CA MET A 12 -2.33 -1.40 4.79
C MET A 12 -2.53 -0.29 3.74
N HIS A 13 -2.94 -0.62 2.52
CA HIS A 13 -3.29 0.41 1.55
C HIS A 13 -4.49 1.20 2.08
N PRO A 14 -4.49 2.54 2.09
CA PRO A 14 -5.59 3.34 2.67
C PRO A 14 -6.95 3.05 2.02
N VAL A 15 -6.93 2.64 0.76
CA VAL A 15 -8.11 2.18 0.01
C VAL A 15 -8.67 0.86 0.53
N PHE A 16 -7.87 -0.03 1.12
CA PHE A 16 -8.32 -1.36 1.48
C PHE A 16 -9.30 -1.35 2.67
N PRO A 17 -9.05 -0.65 3.79
CA PRO A 17 -10.06 -0.52 4.84
C PRO A 17 -11.29 0.25 4.38
N ILE A 18 -11.14 1.24 3.49
CA ILE A 18 -12.28 1.95 2.88
C ILE A 18 -13.10 1.03 1.98
N ALA A 19 -12.44 0.19 1.17
CA ALA A 19 -13.06 -0.80 0.31
C ALA A 19 -13.73 -1.90 1.12
N LEU A 20 -13.09 -2.40 2.18
CA LEU A 20 -13.69 -3.36 3.10
C LEU A 20 -14.86 -2.77 3.86
N TRP A 21 -14.77 -1.54 4.34
CA TRP A 21 -15.90 -0.83 4.97
C TRP A 21 -17.03 -0.62 3.96
N GLY A 22 -16.70 -0.24 2.73
CA GLY A 22 -17.65 -0.13 1.63
C GLY A 22 -18.31 -1.47 1.32
N LEU A 23 -17.57 -2.57 1.31
CA LEU A 23 -18.10 -3.94 1.12
C LEU A 23 -18.93 -4.40 2.33
N ASP A 24 -18.55 -4.05 3.57
CA ASP A 24 -19.32 -4.36 4.78
C ASP A 24 -20.68 -3.64 4.79
N LYS A 25 -20.69 -2.34 4.42
CA LYS A 25 -21.92 -1.52 4.41
C LYS A 25 -22.76 -1.70 3.16
N ALA A 26 -22.13 -1.80 1.99
CA ALA A 26 -22.83 -1.95 0.71
C ALA A 26 -23.08 -3.41 0.35
N GLY A 27 -22.35 -4.38 0.93
CA GLY A 27 -22.51 -5.81 0.65
C GLY A 27 -23.94 -6.30 0.89
N PRO A 28 -24.54 -6.03 2.06
CA PRO A 28 -25.94 -6.38 2.32
C PRO A 28 -26.92 -5.74 1.31
N LEU A 29 -26.72 -4.47 0.96
CA LEU A 29 -27.56 -3.74 0.00
C LEU A 29 -27.41 -4.27 -1.44
N LEU A 30 -26.20 -4.66 -1.83
CA LEU A 30 -25.93 -5.25 -3.14
C LEU A 30 -26.49 -6.68 -3.23
N LEU A 31 -26.39 -7.45 -2.13
CA LEU A 31 -26.98 -8.79 -2.04
C LEU A 31 -28.51 -8.73 -2.10
N GLU A 32 -29.14 -7.81 -1.38
CA GLU A 32 -30.59 -7.56 -1.42
C GLU A 32 -31.05 -7.16 -2.83
N ARG A 33 -30.31 -6.25 -3.49
CA ARG A 33 -30.66 -5.78 -4.83
C ARG A 33 -30.38 -6.80 -5.95
N SER A 34 -29.47 -7.73 -5.72
CA SER A 34 -29.09 -8.74 -6.71
C SER A 34 -30.12 -9.88 -6.86
N GLY A 35 -31.11 -9.98 -5.96
CA GLY A 35 -32.09 -11.07 -5.96
C GLY A 35 -31.48 -12.46 -5.74
N LEU A 36 -30.18 -12.56 -5.43
CA LEU A 36 -29.48 -13.81 -5.14
C LEU A 36 -29.85 -14.36 -3.76
N LEU A 37 -30.28 -13.51 -2.84
CA LEU A 37 -31.08 -13.90 -1.69
C LEU A 37 -32.54 -13.87 -2.13
N GLY A 38 -32.97 -14.92 -2.83
CA GLY A 38 -34.38 -15.19 -3.05
C GLY A 38 -35.04 -15.42 -1.69
N THR A 39 -35.54 -14.36 -1.07
CA THR A 39 -36.53 -14.46 -0.02
C THR A 39 -37.87 -14.77 -0.67
N ASP A 40 -37.99 -15.95 -1.29
CA ASP A 40 -39.28 -16.62 -1.36
C ASP A 40 -39.55 -17.19 0.04
N VAL A 41 -39.83 -16.29 0.99
CA VAL A 41 -40.36 -16.59 2.33
C VAL A 41 -41.89 -16.50 2.25
N ASP A 42 -42.48 -17.11 1.23
CA ASP A 42 -43.92 -17.35 1.14
C ASP A 42 -44.25 -18.84 0.90
N ASP A 43 -43.26 -19.69 0.63
CA ASP A 43 -43.43 -21.14 0.69
C ASP A 43 -42.76 -21.69 1.95
N GLU A 44 -43.51 -21.71 3.06
CA GLU A 44 -43.28 -22.71 4.11
C GLU A 44 -43.59 -24.11 3.52
N PRO A 45 -42.60 -24.97 3.22
CA PRO A 45 -42.90 -26.39 3.21
C PRO A 45 -43.28 -26.76 4.64
N ARG A 46 -44.57 -27.07 4.84
CA ARG A 46 -45.15 -27.68 6.03
C ARG A 46 -44.24 -28.77 6.60
N LEU A 47 -43.32 -28.39 7.48
CA LEU A 47 -42.46 -29.28 8.25
C LEU A 47 -43.21 -29.87 9.47
N SER A 48 -44.54 -29.72 9.51
CA SER A 48 -45.42 -30.27 10.53
C SER A 48 -45.77 -31.75 10.32
N ASN A 49 -45.35 -32.35 9.19
CA ASN A 49 -45.65 -33.76 8.89
C ASN A 49 -44.53 -34.75 9.26
N PHE A 50 -43.40 -34.30 9.84
CA PHE A 50 -42.26 -35.17 10.15
C PHE A 50 -41.89 -35.28 11.64
N LEU A 51 -42.68 -34.69 12.54
CA LEU A 51 -42.57 -34.95 13.97
C LEU A 51 -43.77 -35.78 14.43
N PRO A 52 -43.56 -36.98 15.01
CA PRO A 52 -44.64 -37.73 15.63
C PRO A 52 -45.23 -36.92 16.77
N SER A 53 -46.56 -36.91 16.84
CA SER A 53 -47.37 -36.26 17.86
C SER A 53 -46.91 -36.68 19.27
N ILE A 54 -46.29 -35.75 20.00
CA ILE A 54 -46.13 -35.82 21.45
C ILE A 54 -47.37 -35.16 22.06
N ASP A 55 -48.50 -35.83 21.95
CA ASP A 55 -49.74 -35.52 22.67
C ASP A 55 -50.14 -36.75 23.46
N GLU A 56 -49.45 -37.02 24.58
CA GLU A 56 -50.04 -37.72 25.72
C GLU A 56 -49.10 -37.65 26.93
N PHE A 57 -49.11 -36.52 27.64
CA PHE A 57 -48.86 -36.55 29.09
C PHE A 57 -49.52 -35.32 29.77
N GLN A 58 -50.84 -35.26 29.70
CA GLN A 58 -51.64 -34.48 30.65
C GLN A 58 -51.69 -35.24 31.98
N GLY A 59 -50.69 -34.97 32.84
CA GLY A 59 -50.71 -35.30 34.25
C GLY A 59 -50.98 -34.04 35.06
N SER A 60 -52.20 -33.92 35.55
CA SER A 60 -52.71 -32.92 36.48
C SER A 60 -51.81 -32.70 37.72
N GLY A 61 -51.62 -31.44 38.12
CA GLY A 61 -51.33 -31.14 39.52
C GLY A 61 -50.39 -29.96 39.74
N GLN A 62 -50.92 -28.96 40.42
CA GLN A 62 -50.21 -27.87 41.12
C GLN A 62 -49.75 -26.69 40.28
N THR A 63 -50.61 -25.66 40.33
CA THR A 63 -50.26 -24.24 40.26
C THR A 63 -49.24 -23.88 41.35
N GLY A 64 -47.98 -24.24 41.14
CA GLY A 64 -46.84 -23.68 41.85
C GLY A 64 -46.38 -22.44 41.10
N SER A 65 -46.62 -21.26 41.70
CA SER A 65 -46.02 -19.99 41.28
C SER A 65 -44.50 -20.14 41.29
N LEU A 66 -43.93 -20.46 40.13
CA LEU A 66 -42.49 -20.57 39.94
C LEU A 66 -41.98 -19.14 39.80
N VAL A 67 -41.79 -18.50 40.95
CA VAL A 67 -40.97 -17.30 41.09
C VAL A 67 -39.61 -17.67 40.54
N VAL A 68 -39.36 -17.30 39.28
CA VAL A 68 -38.03 -17.31 38.69
C VAL A 68 -37.25 -16.26 39.47
N SER A 69 -36.63 -16.71 40.55
CA SER A 69 -35.61 -15.98 41.29
C SER A 69 -34.47 -15.72 40.33
N ARG A 70 -34.57 -14.59 39.62
CA ARG A 70 -33.52 -14.00 38.80
C ARG A 70 -32.41 -13.62 39.77
N SER A 71 -31.51 -14.57 40.01
CA SER A 71 -30.32 -14.39 40.84
C SER A 71 -29.50 -13.23 40.25
N LEU A 72 -29.67 -12.06 40.86
CA LEU A 72 -28.78 -10.91 40.78
C LEU A 72 -27.45 -11.27 41.45
N GLN A 73 -26.71 -12.18 40.83
CA GLN A 73 -25.31 -12.48 41.13
C GLN A 73 -24.57 -12.62 39.80
N SER A 74 -24.51 -11.50 39.08
CA SER A 74 -23.37 -11.25 38.21
C SER A 74 -22.64 -10.09 38.86
N GLU A 75 -21.90 -10.38 39.94
CA GLU A 75 -20.79 -9.53 40.34
C GLU A 75 -19.84 -9.50 39.13
N SER A 76 -20.00 -8.48 38.29
CA SER A 76 -19.05 -8.16 37.24
C SER A 76 -17.78 -7.76 37.97
N SER A 77 -16.94 -8.74 38.30
CA SER A 77 -15.56 -8.51 38.65
C SER A 77 -14.95 -7.83 37.43
N SER A 78 -14.88 -6.50 37.46
CA SER A 78 -14.09 -5.72 36.52
C SER A 78 -12.67 -6.24 36.66
N SER A 79 -12.31 -7.16 35.77
CA SER A 79 -10.97 -7.71 35.71
C SER A 79 -10.07 -6.55 35.32
N GLU A 80 -9.41 -5.94 36.31
CA GLU A 80 -8.38 -4.95 36.02
C GLU A 80 -7.41 -5.58 35.01
N PRO A 81 -7.00 -4.83 33.98
CA PRO A 81 -6.12 -5.37 32.96
C PRO A 81 -4.85 -5.88 33.62
N ASP A 82 -4.67 -7.20 33.58
CA ASP A 82 -3.53 -7.86 34.21
C ASP A 82 -2.24 -7.31 33.59
N LEU A 83 -1.31 -6.86 34.44
CA LEU A 83 0.01 -6.35 34.05
C LEU A 83 0.73 -7.32 33.09
N GLY A 84 0.49 -8.63 33.27
CA GLY A 84 0.99 -9.67 32.37
C GLY A 84 0.53 -9.49 30.92
N THR A 85 -0.75 -9.15 30.71
CA THR A 85 -1.31 -8.92 29.36
C THR A 85 -0.66 -7.71 28.70
N MET A 86 -0.47 -6.61 29.45
CA MET A 86 0.18 -5.40 28.93
C MET A 86 1.63 -5.66 28.49
N LEU A 87 2.41 -6.33 29.33
CA LEU A 87 3.80 -6.65 29.03
C LEU A 87 3.91 -7.55 27.80
N MET A 88 3.00 -8.51 27.62
CA MET A 88 2.97 -9.38 26.45
C MET A 88 2.69 -8.61 25.15
N VAL A 89 1.73 -7.67 25.17
CA VAL A 89 1.41 -6.83 23.99
C VAL A 89 2.60 -5.96 23.60
N ILE A 90 3.23 -5.28 24.57
CA ILE A 90 4.38 -4.42 24.33
C ILE A 90 5.58 -5.22 23.81
N LEU A 91 5.86 -6.37 24.43
CA LEU A 91 6.96 -7.25 24.02
C LEU A 91 6.75 -7.77 22.61
N TYR A 92 5.53 -8.19 22.27
CA TYR A 92 5.18 -8.64 20.93
C TYR A 92 5.37 -7.52 19.89
N ALA A 93 4.89 -6.30 20.16
CA ALA A 93 5.08 -5.15 19.28
C ALA A 93 6.56 -4.81 19.09
N ALA A 94 7.35 -4.82 20.18
CA ALA A 94 8.78 -4.55 20.15
C ALA A 94 9.57 -5.59 19.34
N ILE A 95 9.26 -6.88 19.52
CA ILE A 95 9.89 -7.98 18.76
C ILE A 95 9.57 -7.85 17.26
N ASN A 96 8.30 -7.63 16.89
CA ASN A 96 7.92 -7.44 15.50
C ASN A 96 8.64 -6.24 14.89
N ALA A 97 8.72 -5.13 15.62
CA ALA A 97 9.41 -3.95 15.15
C ALA A 97 10.91 -4.20 14.95
N ALA A 98 11.57 -4.86 15.91
CA ALA A 98 12.97 -5.22 15.81
C ALA A 98 13.27 -6.12 14.60
N ILE A 99 12.43 -7.15 14.37
CA ILE A 99 12.57 -8.06 13.23
C ILE A 99 12.44 -7.29 11.91
N PHE A 100 11.41 -6.44 11.77
CA PHE A 100 11.19 -5.66 10.55
C PHE A 100 12.36 -4.69 10.26
N MET A 101 12.83 -3.98 11.29
CA MET A 101 13.97 -3.07 11.16
C MET A 101 15.25 -3.80 10.76
N ALA A 102 15.52 -4.96 11.37
CA ALA A 102 16.70 -5.78 11.05
C ALA A 102 16.67 -6.28 9.60
N ILE A 103 15.54 -6.84 9.15
CA ILE A 103 15.37 -7.30 7.76
C ILE A 103 15.57 -6.14 6.79
N THR A 104 14.94 -4.99 7.06
CA THR A 104 15.05 -3.81 6.20
C THR A 104 16.48 -3.30 6.12
N ALA A 105 17.22 -3.25 7.24
CA ALA A 105 18.61 -2.84 7.25
C ALA A 105 19.49 -3.78 6.41
N VAL A 106 19.31 -5.10 6.54
CA VAL A 106 20.07 -6.09 5.76
C VAL A 106 19.77 -5.94 4.26
N VAL A 107 18.51 -5.85 3.87
CA VAL A 107 18.10 -5.66 2.47
C VAL A 107 18.64 -4.34 1.92
N ALA A 108 18.55 -3.25 2.68
CA ALA A 108 19.06 -1.95 2.28
C ALA A 108 20.59 -1.93 2.12
N SER A 109 21.32 -2.58 3.03
CA SER A 109 22.77 -2.74 2.91
C SER A 109 23.15 -3.51 1.65
N TYR A 110 22.48 -4.64 1.38
CA TYR A 110 22.72 -5.41 0.16
C TYR A 110 22.38 -4.60 -1.10
N TYR A 111 21.19 -4.01 -1.14
CA TYR A 111 20.73 -3.19 -2.26
C TYR A 111 21.72 -2.06 -2.58
N ARG A 112 22.20 -1.35 -1.55
CA ARG A 112 23.14 -0.24 -1.72
C ARG A 112 24.42 -0.69 -2.44
N THR A 113 25.02 -1.78 -1.99
CA THR A 113 26.26 -2.32 -2.60
C THR A 113 26.02 -2.94 -3.98
N ALA A 114 24.84 -3.53 -4.19
CA ALA A 114 24.49 -4.20 -5.45
C ALA A 114 24.11 -3.22 -6.57
N VAL A 115 23.42 -2.13 -6.22
CA VAL A 115 22.78 -1.19 -7.16
C VAL A 115 23.29 0.23 -6.97
N THR A 116 23.02 0.84 -5.82
CA THR A 116 23.17 2.29 -5.63
C THR A 116 24.61 2.78 -5.85
N GLU A 117 25.60 2.05 -5.34
CA GLU A 117 27.03 2.41 -5.48
C GLU A 117 27.58 2.17 -6.89
N LYS A 118 26.88 1.40 -7.73
CA LYS A 118 27.27 1.09 -9.11
C LYS A 118 26.65 2.03 -10.14
N ARG A 119 25.77 2.94 -9.74
CA ARG A 119 25.14 3.90 -10.64
C ARG A 119 26.15 4.91 -11.17
N ALA A 120 26.01 5.25 -12.44
CA ALA A 120 26.73 6.37 -13.02
C ALA A 120 26.32 7.70 -12.36
N PRO A 121 27.19 8.72 -12.37
CA PRO A 121 26.84 10.05 -11.89
C PRO A 121 25.58 10.58 -12.58
N PHE A 122 24.76 11.32 -11.82
CA PHE A 122 23.52 11.89 -12.34
C PHE A 122 23.79 12.85 -13.48
N GLN A 123 23.24 12.55 -14.65
CA GLN A 123 23.23 13.44 -15.80
C GLN A 123 21.85 13.33 -16.43
N VAL A 124 21.20 14.48 -16.62
CA VAL A 124 19.85 14.55 -17.22
C VAL A 124 20.02 14.84 -18.69
N SER A 125 19.72 13.85 -19.53
CA SER A 125 19.63 14.04 -20.98
C SER A 125 18.52 15.04 -21.33
N ASP A 126 18.68 15.81 -22.41
CA ASP A 126 17.72 16.84 -22.79
C ASP A 126 16.31 16.26 -22.99
N GLU A 127 16.19 15.04 -23.52
CA GLU A 127 14.90 14.36 -23.71
C GLU A 127 14.14 14.11 -22.39
N TRP A 128 14.86 13.92 -21.27
CA TRP A 128 14.28 13.57 -19.98
C TRP A 128 14.12 14.76 -19.03
N LYS A 129 14.46 15.97 -19.47
CA LYS A 129 14.22 17.20 -18.71
C LYS A 129 12.72 17.47 -18.61
N LEU A 130 12.24 17.73 -17.39
CA LEU A 130 10.81 18.00 -17.17
C LEU A 130 10.34 19.33 -17.81
N ALA A 131 11.23 20.29 -18.03
CA ALA A 131 10.91 21.52 -18.75
C ALA A 131 10.32 21.26 -20.14
N ASN A 132 10.71 20.15 -20.78
CA ASN A 132 10.22 19.79 -22.11
C ASN A 132 8.81 19.15 -22.09
N ASN A 133 8.29 18.83 -20.90
CA ASN A 133 6.99 18.20 -20.72
C ASN A 133 6.10 18.98 -19.72
N ASN A 134 6.03 20.31 -19.87
CA ASN A 134 5.21 21.18 -19.01
C ASN A 134 5.49 21.03 -17.50
N ASN A 135 6.74 20.71 -17.12
CA ASN A 135 7.13 20.41 -15.74
C ASN A 135 6.46 19.16 -15.14
N GLU A 136 5.93 18.26 -15.96
CA GLU A 136 5.29 17.02 -15.55
C GLU A 136 6.15 15.79 -15.83
N PHE A 137 6.04 14.78 -14.95
CA PHE A 137 6.71 13.50 -15.17
C PHE A 137 6.23 12.91 -16.49
N ARG A 138 7.18 12.46 -17.32
CA ARG A 138 6.86 11.84 -18.61
C ARG A 138 6.15 10.50 -18.42
N ILE A 139 6.53 9.78 -17.36
CA ILE A 139 5.92 8.52 -16.99
C ILE A 139 4.58 8.81 -16.30
N PRO A 140 3.44 8.28 -16.80
CA PRO A 140 2.16 8.44 -16.13
C PRO A 140 2.15 7.77 -14.76
N LEU A 141 1.27 8.24 -13.88
CA LEU A 141 0.98 7.53 -12.63
C LEU A 141 0.36 6.16 -12.98
N PHE A 142 0.69 5.12 -12.21
CA PHE A 142 0.25 3.72 -12.44
C PHE A 142 0.90 3.00 -13.64
N SER A 143 1.89 3.59 -14.32
CA SER A 143 2.65 2.87 -15.35
C SER A 143 3.44 1.67 -14.82
N CYS A 144 3.58 1.52 -13.50
CA CYS A 144 4.19 0.34 -12.90
C CYS A 144 3.47 -0.97 -13.30
N PHE A 145 2.17 -0.95 -13.60
CA PHE A 145 1.45 -2.17 -14.02
C PHE A 145 1.84 -2.66 -15.43
N GLN A 146 2.51 -1.84 -16.23
CA GLN A 146 2.97 -2.23 -17.56
C GLN A 146 4.20 -3.15 -17.51
N ASP A 147 4.96 -3.11 -16.41
CA ASP A 147 6.12 -3.95 -16.19
C ASP A 147 6.06 -4.55 -14.77
N CYS A 148 5.71 -5.83 -14.72
CA CYS A 148 5.57 -6.57 -13.48
C CYS A 148 6.84 -6.53 -12.62
N GLN A 149 8.04 -6.45 -13.22
CA GLN A 149 9.27 -6.39 -12.44
C GLN A 149 9.37 -5.08 -11.65
N TYR A 150 9.03 -3.94 -12.26
CA TYR A 150 8.97 -2.66 -11.54
C TYR A 150 7.84 -2.64 -10.52
N CYS A 151 6.67 -3.18 -10.85
CA CYS A 151 5.55 -3.27 -9.91
C CYS A 151 5.96 -4.03 -8.63
N LEU A 152 6.52 -5.24 -8.80
CA LEU A 152 6.98 -6.05 -7.67
C LEU A 152 8.10 -5.34 -6.89
N HIS A 153 9.03 -4.68 -7.59
CA HIS A 153 10.11 -3.97 -6.93
C HIS A 153 9.62 -2.77 -6.11
N GLY A 154 8.74 -1.94 -6.66
CA GLY A 154 8.12 -0.83 -5.95
C GLY A 154 7.19 -1.26 -4.81
N PHE A 155 6.67 -2.49 -4.86
CA PHE A 155 5.82 -3.04 -3.82
C PHE A 155 6.64 -3.68 -2.67
N PHE A 156 7.66 -4.47 -2.99
CA PHE A 156 8.42 -5.22 -1.97
C PHE A 156 9.59 -4.43 -1.38
N CYS A 157 10.16 -3.48 -2.11
CA CYS A 157 11.29 -2.69 -1.65
C CYS A 157 11.12 -1.18 -1.92
N PRO A 158 9.94 -0.56 -1.66
CA PRO A 158 9.74 0.87 -1.91
C PRO A 158 10.79 1.72 -1.22
N GLN A 159 11.14 1.43 0.04
CA GLN A 159 12.13 2.16 0.81
C GLN A 159 13.51 2.18 0.16
N CYS A 160 13.99 1.04 -0.33
CA CYS A 160 15.28 0.93 -1.02
C CYS A 160 15.23 1.69 -2.34
N ARG A 161 14.11 1.57 -3.05
CA ARG A 161 13.95 2.13 -4.38
C ARG A 161 13.76 3.65 -4.37
N SER A 162 13.00 4.20 -3.43
CA SER A 162 12.91 5.66 -3.22
C SER A 162 14.27 6.22 -2.80
N ALA A 163 14.96 5.55 -1.85
CA ALA A 163 16.28 5.98 -1.38
C ALA A 163 17.32 6.01 -2.50
N ASP A 164 17.34 4.96 -3.33
CA ASP A 164 18.20 4.85 -4.51
C ASP A 164 17.90 5.93 -5.54
N THR A 165 16.63 6.19 -5.83
CA THR A 165 16.19 7.21 -6.79
C THR A 165 16.59 8.62 -6.34
N LEU A 166 16.36 8.95 -5.06
CA LEU A 166 16.70 10.26 -4.51
C LEU A 166 18.22 10.46 -4.38
N GLN A 167 18.98 9.41 -4.05
CA GLN A 167 20.45 9.48 -4.08
C GLN A 167 20.98 9.60 -5.50
N ALA A 168 20.44 8.83 -6.45
CA ALA A 168 20.84 8.87 -7.85
C ALA A 168 20.59 10.25 -8.46
N ALA A 169 19.56 10.98 -8.02
CA ALA A 169 19.30 12.36 -8.44
C ALA A 169 20.05 13.43 -7.62
N GLY A 170 20.84 13.04 -6.60
CA GLY A 170 21.53 13.97 -5.71
C GLY A 170 20.61 14.77 -4.77
N VAL A 171 19.36 14.33 -4.58
CA VAL A 171 18.35 15.02 -3.76
C VAL A 171 18.54 14.73 -2.27
N ASN A 172 18.84 13.48 -1.90
CA ASN A 172 19.03 13.06 -0.52
C ASN A 172 19.96 11.85 -0.43
N SER A 173 20.55 11.60 0.73
CA SER A 173 21.38 10.39 0.92
C SER A 173 20.50 9.15 1.05
N TYR A 174 21.00 7.99 0.58
CA TYR A 174 20.28 6.72 0.66
C TYR A 174 19.89 6.39 2.11
N TRP A 175 20.84 6.47 3.05
CA TRP A 175 20.58 6.14 4.45
C TRP A 175 19.64 7.12 5.14
N THR A 176 19.63 8.40 4.76
CA THR A 176 18.66 9.35 5.31
C THR A 176 17.23 8.88 5.03
N ILE A 177 16.95 8.46 3.80
CA ILE A 177 15.62 8.00 3.41
C ILE A 177 15.29 6.65 4.09
N ILE A 178 16.23 5.71 4.14
CA ILE A 178 16.04 4.43 4.85
C ILE A 178 15.73 4.66 6.33
N MET A 179 16.52 5.48 7.03
CA MET A 179 16.31 5.76 8.45
C MET A 179 14.98 6.48 8.70
N LEU A 180 14.54 7.32 7.77
CA LEU A 180 13.22 7.95 7.84
C LEU A 180 12.09 6.91 7.75
N TRP A 181 12.16 5.97 6.79
CA TRP A 181 11.18 4.87 6.70
C TRP A 181 11.14 4.04 7.99
N LEU A 182 12.30 3.71 8.57
CA LEU A 182 12.37 2.98 9.84
C LEU A 182 11.77 3.78 11.00
N ALA A 183 12.05 5.09 11.06
CA ALA A 183 11.50 5.97 12.09
C ALA A 183 9.97 6.10 11.99
N VAL A 184 9.44 6.25 10.78
CA VAL A 184 8.00 6.29 10.49
C VAL A 184 7.33 4.99 10.93
N TYR A 185 7.92 3.84 10.61
CA TYR A 185 7.40 2.54 11.04
C TYR A 185 7.43 2.37 12.56
N ALA A 186 8.52 2.75 13.22
CA ALA A 186 8.63 2.69 14.68
C ALA A 186 7.61 3.61 15.37
N LEU A 187 7.42 4.82 14.84
CA LEU A 187 6.42 5.78 15.33
C LEU A 187 5.00 5.23 15.18
N TYR A 188 4.67 4.65 14.02
CA TYR A 188 3.40 3.96 13.80
C TYR A 188 3.18 2.84 14.84
N GLN A 189 4.14 1.95 15.04
CA GLN A 189 4.02 0.84 15.99
C GLN A 189 3.80 1.35 17.43
N ALA A 190 4.52 2.39 17.84
CA ALA A 190 4.35 3.01 19.15
C ALA A 190 2.95 3.63 19.33
N LEU A 191 2.47 4.37 18.33
CA LEU A 191 1.13 4.98 18.36
C LEU A 191 0.02 3.92 18.33
N ALA A 192 0.14 2.91 17.46
CA ALA A 192 -0.83 1.83 17.35
C ALA A 192 -0.93 1.02 18.65
N THR A 193 0.19 0.73 19.30
CA THR A 193 0.24 0.04 20.60
C THR A 193 -0.35 0.92 21.70
N GLY A 194 0.01 2.19 21.75
CA GLY A 194 -0.51 3.15 22.74
C GLY A 194 -2.01 3.39 22.63
N ILE A 195 -2.54 3.53 21.40
CA ILE A 195 -3.97 3.68 21.14
C ILE A 195 -4.71 2.40 21.50
N SER A 196 -4.23 1.24 21.05
CA SER A 196 -4.85 -0.06 21.39
C SER A 196 -4.94 -0.25 22.91
N TYR A 197 -3.88 0.11 23.63
CA TYR A 197 -3.86 0.08 25.09
C TYR A 197 -4.87 1.08 25.70
N GLY A 198 -4.89 2.33 25.23
CA GLY A 198 -5.85 3.33 25.70
C GLY A 198 -7.31 2.91 25.47
N CYS A 199 -7.61 2.31 24.32
CA CYS A 199 -8.94 1.77 24.01
C CYS A 199 -9.31 0.62 24.96
N LEU A 200 -8.38 -0.29 25.25
CA LEU A 200 -8.59 -1.36 26.23
C LEU A 200 -8.93 -0.80 27.62
N MET A 201 -8.21 0.23 28.07
CA MET A 201 -8.44 0.89 29.37
C MET A 201 -9.79 1.63 29.46
N LEU A 202 -10.31 2.07 28.32
CA LEU A 202 -11.58 2.80 28.23
C LEU A 202 -12.76 1.91 27.83
N GLU A 203 -12.55 0.59 27.73
CA GLU A 203 -13.54 -0.38 27.26
C GLU A 203 -14.12 -0.05 25.87
N ILE A 204 -13.31 0.60 25.03
CA ILE A 204 -13.66 0.95 23.65
C ILE A 204 -13.28 -0.22 22.75
N THR A 205 -14.27 -0.85 22.12
CA THR A 205 -14.09 -2.05 21.27
C THR A 205 -13.80 -1.74 19.80
N ASP A 206 -13.80 -0.46 19.42
CA ASP A 206 -13.53 -0.03 18.04
C ASP A 206 -12.04 -0.13 17.69
N ASN A 207 -11.76 -0.49 16.44
CA ASN A 207 -10.40 -0.64 15.89
C ASN A 207 -9.72 0.71 15.58
N PHE A 208 -9.55 1.57 16.59
CA PHE A 208 -8.92 2.89 16.45
C PHE A 208 -7.43 2.83 16.07
N SER A 209 -6.78 1.68 16.23
CA SER A 209 -5.37 1.47 15.89
C SER A 209 -5.07 1.78 14.41
N ASN A 210 -6.03 1.60 13.51
CA ASN A 210 -5.86 1.90 12.09
C ASN A 210 -5.66 3.40 11.81
N TYR A 211 -6.21 4.30 12.64
CA TYR A 211 -6.05 5.76 12.45
C TYR A 211 -4.59 6.21 12.64
N SER A 212 -3.83 5.51 13.47
CA SER A 212 -2.40 5.80 13.66
C SER A 212 -1.60 5.67 12.37
N TRP A 213 -1.94 4.67 11.54
CA TRP A 213 -1.30 4.45 10.25
C TRP A 213 -1.55 5.63 9.31
N TYR A 214 -2.81 6.01 9.11
CA TYR A 214 -3.17 7.12 8.21
C TYR A 214 -2.52 8.45 8.61
N LEU A 215 -2.48 8.74 9.92
CA LEU A 215 -1.87 9.96 10.44
C LEU A 215 -0.36 9.98 10.14
N VAL A 216 0.34 8.90 10.45
CA VAL A 216 1.78 8.78 10.23
C VAL A 216 2.13 8.79 8.75
N GLU A 217 1.34 8.09 7.93
CA GLU A 217 1.50 8.05 6.47
C GLU A 217 1.24 9.41 5.83
N ALA A 218 0.25 10.18 6.28
CA ALA A 218 0.00 11.53 5.78
C ALA A 218 1.16 12.49 6.06
N LEU A 219 1.76 12.40 7.25
CA LEU A 219 2.97 13.18 7.59
C LEU A 219 4.15 12.76 6.73
N PHE A 220 4.33 11.46 6.51
CA PHE A 220 5.37 10.93 5.65
C PHE A 220 5.17 11.34 4.18
N ALA A 221 3.94 11.34 3.68
CA ALA A 221 3.58 11.80 2.35
C ALA A 221 3.88 13.29 2.16
N CYS A 222 3.60 14.14 3.16
CA CYS A 222 4.00 15.56 3.15
C CYS A 222 5.52 15.73 3.00
N PHE A 223 6.30 14.93 3.73
CA PHE A 223 7.75 14.94 3.61
C PHE A 223 8.19 14.48 2.21
N MET A 224 7.65 13.37 1.70
CA MET A 224 8.02 12.82 0.40
C MET A 224 7.60 13.73 -0.75
N ALA A 225 6.50 14.47 -0.62
CA ALA A 225 6.11 15.54 -1.55
C ALA A 225 7.19 16.62 -1.68
N THR A 226 7.83 16.97 -0.56
CA THR A 226 8.97 17.91 -0.58
C THR A 226 10.17 17.32 -1.33
N GLN A 227 10.49 16.04 -1.11
CA GLN A 227 11.59 15.37 -1.82
C GLN A 227 11.29 15.25 -3.32
N ARG A 228 10.05 14.96 -3.67
CA ARG A 228 9.57 14.91 -5.05
C ARG A 228 9.63 16.26 -5.75
N GLY A 229 9.30 17.35 -5.05
CA GLY A 229 9.51 18.71 -5.55
C GLY A 229 11.00 18.98 -5.86
N LYS A 230 11.91 18.61 -4.96
CA LYS A 230 13.36 18.71 -5.20
C LYS A 230 13.82 17.84 -6.38
N LEU A 231 13.25 16.66 -6.54
CA LEU A 231 13.51 15.78 -7.68
C LEU A 231 13.08 16.42 -8.99
N ARG A 232 11.93 17.12 -9.03
CA ARG A 232 11.50 17.88 -10.21
C ARG A 232 12.51 18.96 -10.59
N THR A 233 13.02 19.70 -9.61
CA THR A 233 14.08 20.69 -9.84
C THR A 233 15.38 20.05 -10.32
N ALA A 234 15.77 18.90 -9.76
CA ALA A 234 16.96 18.15 -10.20
C ALA A 234 16.84 17.65 -11.65
N LEU A 235 15.62 17.32 -12.09
CA LEU A 235 15.30 16.97 -13.48
C LEU A 235 15.06 18.19 -14.39
N GLY A 236 15.40 19.40 -13.93
CA GLY A 236 15.32 20.63 -14.72
C GLY A 236 13.91 21.19 -14.91
N GLY A 237 12.94 20.82 -14.06
CA GLY A 237 11.59 21.39 -14.06
C GLY A 237 11.33 22.38 -12.92
N ASN A 238 10.10 22.88 -12.84
CA ASN A 238 9.58 23.70 -11.74
C ASN A 238 8.72 22.86 -10.77
N ALA A 239 8.89 23.06 -9.46
CA ALA A 239 8.12 22.41 -8.40
C ALA A 239 6.93 23.25 -7.88
N GLU A 240 6.84 24.53 -8.26
CA GLU A 240 5.82 25.46 -7.80
C GLU A 240 4.40 24.96 -8.11
N GLY A 241 3.52 25.06 -7.12
CA GLY A 241 2.11 24.66 -7.24
C GLY A 241 1.85 23.15 -7.30
N LYS A 242 2.89 22.28 -7.30
CA LYS A 242 2.73 20.81 -7.40
C LYS A 242 2.78 20.09 -6.04
N TYR A 243 3.07 20.78 -4.94
CA TYR A 243 3.21 20.18 -3.61
C TYR A 243 2.00 19.35 -3.16
N TRP A 244 0.79 19.91 -3.26
CA TRP A 244 -0.43 19.24 -2.77
C TRP A 244 -0.78 18.00 -3.60
N ILE A 245 -0.63 18.07 -4.93
CA ILE A 245 -0.87 16.90 -5.78
C ILE A 245 0.19 15.82 -5.54
N ASP A 246 1.46 16.21 -5.37
CA ASP A 246 2.55 15.27 -5.05
C ASP A 246 2.31 14.61 -3.67
N CYS A 247 1.79 15.34 -2.69
CA CYS A 247 1.39 14.81 -1.38
C CYS A 247 0.23 13.82 -1.49
N LEU A 248 -0.84 14.17 -2.22
CA LEU A 248 -1.99 13.28 -2.44
C LEU A 248 -1.58 12.00 -3.19
N VAL A 249 -0.71 12.11 -4.19
CA VAL A 249 -0.21 10.95 -4.94
C VAL A 249 0.61 10.02 -4.04
N TRP A 250 1.48 10.58 -3.20
CA TRP A 250 2.26 9.78 -2.24
C TRP A 250 1.40 9.15 -1.16
N TRP A 251 0.38 9.87 -0.66
CA TRP A 251 -0.53 9.35 0.35
C TRP A 251 -1.47 8.27 -0.21
N TRP A 252 -1.93 8.42 -1.45
CA TRP A 252 -2.86 7.47 -2.07
C TRP A 252 -2.18 6.22 -2.62
N CYS A 253 -1.05 6.37 -3.33
CA CYS A 253 -0.30 5.24 -3.89
C CYS A 253 1.21 5.51 -3.85
N SER A 254 1.82 5.37 -2.67
CA SER A 254 3.26 5.53 -2.45
C SER A 254 4.13 4.64 -3.36
N CYS A 255 3.70 3.40 -3.63
CA CYS A 255 4.43 2.49 -4.53
C CYS A 255 4.40 2.97 -6.00
N CYS A 256 3.27 3.49 -6.47
CA CYS A 256 3.14 4.09 -7.80
C CYS A 256 4.01 5.35 -7.93
N ALA A 257 3.97 6.21 -6.91
CA ALA A 257 4.78 7.43 -6.86
C ALA A 257 6.28 7.10 -6.92
N THR A 258 6.71 6.13 -6.10
CA THR A 258 8.10 5.63 -6.09
C THR A 258 8.51 5.10 -7.45
N MET A 259 7.65 4.34 -8.13
CA MET A 259 7.97 3.78 -9.45
C MET A 259 8.03 4.83 -10.55
N GLN A 260 7.09 5.78 -10.54
CA GLN A 260 7.11 6.89 -11.49
C GLN A 260 8.41 7.70 -11.37
N GLU A 261 8.83 8.02 -10.14
CA GLU A 261 10.10 8.73 -9.88
C GLU A 261 11.29 7.91 -10.35
N ALA A 262 11.29 6.63 -10.00
CA ALA A 262 12.41 5.76 -10.31
C ALA A 262 12.56 5.51 -11.81
N LEU A 263 11.46 5.33 -12.54
CA LEU A 263 11.45 5.21 -14.00
C LEU A 263 11.92 6.49 -14.68
N GLN A 264 11.53 7.67 -14.17
CA GLN A 264 11.99 8.94 -14.69
C GLN A 264 13.50 9.11 -14.53
N VAL A 265 14.05 8.77 -13.35
CA VAL A 265 15.50 8.86 -13.08
C VAL A 265 16.30 7.80 -13.85
N ASP A 266 15.79 6.58 -13.93
CA ASP A 266 16.37 5.49 -14.70
C ASP A 266 16.44 5.85 -16.20
N GLY A 267 15.36 6.41 -16.76
CA GLY A 267 15.33 6.93 -18.12
C GLY A 267 16.32 8.07 -18.35
N ALA A 268 16.38 9.04 -17.42
CA ALA A 268 17.33 10.15 -17.50
C ALA A 268 18.80 9.70 -17.50
N THR A 269 19.11 8.66 -16.72
CA THR A 269 20.47 8.10 -16.53
C THR A 269 20.82 6.94 -17.46
N ASN A 270 19.90 6.56 -18.35
CA ASN A 270 20.02 5.39 -19.23
C ASN A 270 20.39 4.10 -18.44
N SER A 271 19.75 3.91 -17.29
CA SER A 271 19.92 2.75 -16.43
C SER A 271 18.57 2.10 -16.14
N ARG A 272 18.56 0.83 -15.74
CA ARG A 272 17.36 0.09 -15.36
C ARG A 272 17.69 -0.82 -14.19
N VAL A 273 16.84 -0.85 -13.17
CA VAL A 273 16.99 -1.79 -12.06
C VAL A 273 15.92 -2.86 -12.12
N GLU A 274 16.32 -4.09 -12.40
CA GLU A 274 15.43 -5.25 -12.40
C GLU A 274 15.33 -5.88 -11.01
N CYS A 275 14.20 -6.56 -10.75
CA CYS A 275 14.11 -7.33 -9.52
C CYS A 275 14.97 -8.60 -9.62
N CYS A 276 15.82 -8.92 -8.65
CA CYS A 276 16.00 -8.20 -7.39
C CYS A 276 17.46 -7.73 -7.25
N CYS A 277 17.63 -6.40 -7.24
CA CYS A 277 18.90 -5.69 -7.11
C CYS A 277 19.86 -5.87 -8.29
N ASN A 278 19.35 -6.03 -9.52
CA ASN A 278 20.18 -6.12 -10.71
C ASN A 278 20.18 -4.78 -11.46
N LEU A 279 21.29 -4.05 -11.41
CA LEU A 279 21.47 -2.82 -12.18
C LEU A 279 21.94 -3.18 -13.59
N MET A 280 21.08 -2.89 -14.58
CA MET A 280 21.42 -2.96 -15.99
C MET A 280 21.70 -1.56 -16.53
N GLN A 281 22.86 -1.38 -17.14
CA GLN A 281 23.16 -0.17 -17.88
C GLN A 281 22.66 -0.35 -19.31
N MET A 282 21.69 0.47 -19.70
CA MET A 282 21.23 0.47 -21.09
C MET A 282 22.40 1.09 -21.87
N GLY A 283 23.02 0.34 -22.77
CA GLY A 283 24.14 0.85 -23.56
C GLY A 283 23.73 2.16 -24.24
N ALA A 284 24.66 3.12 -24.35
CA ALA A 284 24.44 4.25 -25.23
C ALA A 284 24.08 3.68 -26.60
N VAL A 285 22.92 4.05 -27.13
CA VAL A 285 22.46 3.60 -28.44
C VAL A 285 23.45 4.15 -29.47
N GLN A 286 24.51 3.39 -29.75
CA GLN A 286 25.45 3.71 -30.81
C GLN A 286 24.64 3.59 -32.10
N GLY A 287 24.35 4.76 -32.68
CA GLY A 287 23.43 4.91 -33.79
C GLY A 287 23.69 3.90 -34.91
N GLY A 288 22.60 3.27 -35.36
CA GLY A 288 22.57 2.50 -36.61
C GLY A 288 21.79 1.18 -36.53
N GLY A 289 21.72 0.55 -35.36
CA GLY A 289 20.94 -0.68 -35.20
C GLY A 289 19.49 -0.36 -34.85
N GLN A 290 18.55 -0.66 -35.75
CA GLN A 290 17.11 -0.67 -35.43
C GLN A 290 16.88 -1.50 -34.17
N MET A 291 16.59 -0.84 -33.05
CA MET A 291 16.12 -1.55 -31.88
C MET A 291 14.69 -2.02 -32.15
N TYR A 292 14.49 -3.32 -32.08
CA TYR A 292 13.19 -3.93 -31.79
C TYR A 292 12.82 -3.68 -30.32
N GLY A 293 12.84 -2.42 -29.89
CA GLY A 293 11.98 -1.98 -28.82
C GLY A 293 10.61 -1.89 -29.45
N GLN A 294 9.72 -2.80 -29.08
CA GLN A 294 8.31 -2.72 -29.46
C GLN A 294 7.82 -1.34 -29.04
N ALA A 295 7.73 -0.42 -29.99
CA ALA A 295 7.17 0.90 -29.78
C ALA A 295 5.74 0.65 -29.33
N TYR A 296 5.51 0.69 -28.01
CA TYR A 296 4.19 0.54 -27.48
C TYR A 296 3.48 1.83 -27.87
N GLY A 297 2.69 1.72 -28.94
CA GLY A 297 2.01 2.83 -29.55
C GLY A 297 1.28 3.63 -28.47
N ASP A 298 1.58 4.92 -28.44
CA ASP A 298 0.82 5.91 -27.70
C ASP A 298 -0.66 5.76 -28.08
N PRO A 299 -1.55 5.28 -27.20
CA PRO A 299 -2.96 5.11 -27.53
C PRO A 299 -3.70 6.46 -27.63
N TYR A 300 -3.02 7.59 -27.40
CA TYR A 300 -3.62 8.94 -27.45
C TYR A 300 -3.07 9.83 -28.56
N GLY A 301 -2.48 9.25 -29.60
CA GLY A 301 -2.06 9.95 -30.83
C GLY A 301 -3.15 10.04 -31.90
N GLY A 302 -4.25 10.74 -31.62
CA GLY A 302 -5.23 11.12 -32.65
C GLY A 302 -4.69 12.23 -33.57
N ALA A 303 -4.06 11.87 -34.69
CA ALA A 303 -4.04 12.67 -35.91
C ALA A 303 -3.47 11.85 -37.08
N ALA A 304 -4.27 11.72 -38.14
CA ALA A 304 -3.89 11.08 -39.39
C ALA A 304 -2.68 11.81 -40.03
N GLY A 305 -1.50 11.21 -39.94
CA GLY A 305 -0.27 11.66 -40.59
C GLY A 305 0.20 10.62 -41.59
N THR A 306 0.17 10.99 -42.87
CA THR A 306 0.54 10.23 -44.06
C THR A 306 1.87 9.49 -43.91
N MET A 307 1.88 8.16 -44.12
CA MET A 307 3.11 7.38 -44.28
C MET A 307 3.82 7.79 -45.57
N VAL A 308 4.98 8.44 -45.45
CA VAL A 308 5.93 8.61 -46.56
C VAL A 308 6.84 7.38 -46.58
N VAL A 309 6.62 6.51 -47.57
CA VAL A 309 7.50 5.39 -47.89
C VAL A 309 8.75 5.96 -48.57
N GLY A 310 9.84 6.04 -47.81
CA GLY A 310 11.17 6.32 -48.36
C GLY A 310 11.71 5.08 -49.05
N GLN A 311 11.71 5.10 -50.39
CA GLN A 311 12.30 4.08 -51.24
C GLN A 311 13.84 4.15 -51.15
N VAL A 312 14.47 3.04 -50.77
CA VAL A 312 15.93 2.90 -50.80
C VAL A 312 16.36 2.78 -52.26
N VAL A 313 17.07 3.77 -52.76
CA VAL A 313 17.82 3.68 -54.02
C VAL A 313 19.17 3.06 -53.68
N GLN A 314 19.44 1.90 -54.28
CA GLN A 314 20.74 1.21 -54.25
C GLN A 314 21.76 1.94 -55.13
#